data_AF-A0A409VWU5-F1
#
_entry.id   AF-A0A409VWU5-F1
#
_cell.length_a   1.000
_cell.length_b   1.000
_cell.length_c   1.000
_cell.angle_alpha   90.00
_cell.angle_beta   90.00
_cell.angle_gamma   90.00
#
_symmetry.space_group_name_H-M   'P 1'
#
loop_
_entity.id
_entity.type
_entity.pdbx_description
1 polymer ?
#
loop_
_entity_poly.entity_id
_entity_poly.type
_entity_poly.pdbx_seq_one_letter_code
_entity_poly.pdbx_strand_id
1 'polypeptide(L)'
;MYARPGAEECFSTTVTNVDPTAKQGRVLHPWCHRMFSVRELARSQGFPDDFVFKAIDDNVVTMHRQIGNAVPIPVARALGRELRDALYKKWLARRAEAIVID
;
A
#
# COMPACT_ATOMS: atom_id res chain seq x y z
N MET A 1 -21.33 0.79 10.87
CA MET A 1 -20.78 -0.16 11.85
C MET A 1 -21.14 -1.57 11.36
N TYR A 2 -20.25 -2.56 11.47
CA TYR A 2 -20.48 -3.94 10.99
C TYR A 2 -20.91 -4.06 9.51
N ALA A 3 -20.37 -3.21 8.63
CA ALA A 3 -20.72 -3.24 7.21
C ALA A 3 -19.87 -4.28 6.45
N ARG A 4 -20.48 -4.94 5.46
CA ARG A 4 -19.80 -5.77 4.46
C ARG A 4 -19.71 -5.00 3.15
N PRO A 5 -18.55 -4.95 2.48
CA PRO A 5 -18.46 -4.47 1.11
C PRO A 5 -19.18 -5.44 0.16
N GLY A 6 -19.71 -4.89 -0.94
CA GLY A 6 -20.20 -5.70 -2.05
C GLY A 6 -19.05 -6.46 -2.72
N ALA A 7 -19.37 -7.57 -3.39
CA ALA A 7 -18.36 -8.41 -4.06
C ALA A 7 -17.53 -7.65 -5.11
N GLU A 8 -18.17 -6.72 -5.82
CA GLU A 8 -17.58 -5.91 -6.89
C GLU A 8 -17.16 -4.50 -6.41
N GLU A 9 -17.30 -4.21 -5.11
CA GLU A 9 -16.93 -2.92 -4.57
C GLU A 9 -15.45 -2.88 -4.21
N CYS A 10 -14.79 -1.75 -4.51
CA CYS A 10 -13.43 -1.50 -4.04
C CYS A 10 -13.38 -1.35 -2.51
N PHE A 11 -12.23 -1.66 -1.93
CA PHE A 11 -11.90 -1.29 -0.55
C PHE A 11 -12.01 0.24 -0.40
N SER A 12 -12.79 0.72 0.57
CA SER A 12 -13.04 2.15 0.74
C SER A 12 -11.76 2.91 1.12
N THR A 13 -11.03 2.39 2.11
CA THR A 13 -9.69 2.84 2.50
C THR A 13 -9.07 1.69 3.29
N THR A 14 -7.83 1.33 3.01
CA THR A 14 -7.12 0.34 3.83
C THR A 14 -6.93 0.91 5.24
N VAL A 15 -7.57 0.30 6.22
CA VAL A 15 -7.59 0.79 7.60
C VAL A 15 -6.41 0.26 8.41
N THR A 16 -5.93 1.07 9.35
CA THR A 16 -4.89 0.69 10.33
C THR A 16 -5.46 -0.06 11.52
N ASN A 17 -6.76 0.08 11.79
CA ASN A 17 -7.50 -0.65 12.80
C ASN A 17 -8.66 -1.38 12.15
N VAL A 18 -8.61 -2.72 12.18
CA VAL A 18 -9.64 -3.58 11.60
C VAL A 18 -10.64 -3.90 12.70
N ASP A 19 -11.53 -2.95 12.97
CA ASP A 19 -12.58 -3.09 13.97
C ASP A 19 -13.95 -2.73 13.36
N PRO A 20 -14.97 -3.60 13.42
CA PRO A 20 -16.30 -3.33 12.86
C PRO A 20 -17.02 -2.13 13.49
N THR A 21 -16.60 -1.77 14.71
CA THR A 21 -17.13 -0.68 15.52
C THR A 21 -16.45 0.66 15.23
N ALA A 22 -15.28 0.64 14.61
CA ALA A 22 -14.55 1.86 14.27
C ALA A 22 -15.27 2.70 13.20
N LYS A 23 -14.81 3.95 13.03
CA LYS A 23 -15.33 4.90 12.04
C LYS A 23 -15.40 4.29 10.63
N GLN A 24 -14.38 3.52 10.26
CA GLN A 24 -14.36 2.72 9.04
C GLN A 24 -14.79 1.28 9.36
N GLY A 25 -16.10 1.08 9.57
CA GLY A 25 -16.67 -0.21 9.95
C GLY A 25 -16.96 -1.18 8.80
N ARG A 26 -16.49 -0.90 7.57
CA ARG A 26 -16.64 -1.77 6.39
C ARG A 26 -15.43 -2.70 6.25
N VAL A 27 -15.23 -3.53 7.26
CA VAL A 27 -14.03 -4.39 7.42
C VAL A 27 -14.35 -5.89 7.42
N LEU A 28 -15.61 -6.24 7.19
CA LEU A 28 -16.07 -7.62 7.15
C LEU A 28 -15.89 -8.20 5.75
N HIS A 29 -15.48 -9.46 5.66
CA HIS A 29 -15.36 -10.15 4.37
C HIS A 29 -16.73 -10.26 3.68
N PRO A 30 -16.85 -10.12 2.34
CA PRO A 30 -18.16 -10.13 1.67
C PRO A 30 -18.96 -11.41 1.93
N TRP A 31 -18.29 -12.57 1.89
CA TRP A 31 -18.94 -13.88 2.02
C TRP A 31 -18.68 -14.61 3.34
N CYS A 32 -17.61 -14.26 4.07
CA CYS A 32 -17.16 -15.05 5.22
C CYS A 32 -17.52 -14.33 6.52
N HIS A 33 -17.87 -15.08 7.57
CA HIS A 33 -18.20 -14.51 8.88
C HIS A 33 -16.96 -14.10 9.69
N ARG A 34 -16.08 -13.30 9.07
CA ARG A 34 -14.85 -12.79 9.67
C ARG A 34 -14.52 -11.41 9.13
N MET A 35 -13.59 -10.74 9.80
CA MET A 35 -12.92 -9.55 9.28
C MET A 35 -11.93 -9.91 8.18
N PHE A 36 -11.49 -8.90 7.43
CA PHE A 36 -10.37 -9.04 6.53
C PHE A 36 -9.11 -9.48 7.28
N SER A 37 -8.39 -10.40 6.66
CA SER A 37 -7.07 -10.85 7.10
C SER A 37 -6.00 -9.83 6.73
N VAL A 38 -4.84 -9.93 7.39
CA VAL A 38 -3.63 -9.17 7.06
C VAL A 38 -3.31 -9.26 5.56
N ARG A 39 -3.43 -10.45 4.96
CA ARG A 39 -3.10 -10.66 3.55
C ARG A 39 -4.10 -10.01 2.59
N GLU A 40 -5.39 -10.02 2.91
CA GLU A 40 -6.40 -9.34 2.09
C GLU A 40 -6.17 -7.82 2.07
N LEU A 41 -5.83 -7.24 3.21
CA LEU A 41 -5.47 -5.82 3.30
C LEU A 41 -4.12 -5.51 2.65
N ALA A 42 -3.16 -6.43 2.69
CA ALA A 42 -1.90 -6.27 1.96
C ALA A 42 -2.14 -6.23 0.44
N ARG A 43 -3.03 -7.10 -0.07
CA ARG A 43 -3.41 -7.12 -1.49
C ARG A 43 -4.16 -5.86 -1.90
N SER A 44 -5.00 -5.28 -1.04
CA SER A 44 -5.68 -4.01 -1.35
C SER A 44 -4.69 -2.85 -1.53
N GLN A 45 -3.51 -2.91 -0.91
CA GLN A 45 -2.40 -1.96 -1.10
C GLN A 45 -1.46 -2.33 -2.26
N GLY A 46 -1.69 -3.47 -2.92
CA GLY A 46 -0.85 -3.98 -3.99
C GLY A 46 0.50 -4.52 -3.54
N PHE A 47 0.64 -4.95 -2.27
CA PHE A 47 1.80 -5.71 -1.85
C PHE A 47 1.83 -7.06 -2.58
N PRO A 48 3.03 -7.54 -2.99
CA PRO A 48 3.14 -8.88 -3.53
C PRO A 48 2.91 -9.91 -2.41
N ASP A 49 2.40 -11.08 -2.78
CA ASP A 49 1.96 -12.10 -1.82
C ASP A 49 3.13 -12.72 -1.03
N ASP A 50 4.34 -12.63 -1.55
CA ASP A 50 5.60 -13.04 -0.91
C ASP A 50 6.13 -12.00 0.10
N PHE A 51 5.58 -10.79 0.14
CA PHE A 51 5.99 -9.79 1.12
C PHE A 51 5.63 -10.25 2.54
N VAL A 52 6.62 -10.26 3.43
CA VAL A 52 6.49 -10.72 4.82
C VAL A 52 6.35 -9.52 5.74
N PHE A 53 5.20 -9.42 6.41
CA PHE A 53 4.99 -8.49 7.51
C PHE A 53 5.43 -9.13 8.82
N LYS A 54 6.12 -8.37 9.67
CA LYS A 54 6.51 -8.83 11.01
C LYS A 54 5.62 -8.15 12.04
N ALA A 55 5.00 -8.97 12.89
CA ALA A 55 4.36 -8.49 14.10
C ALA A 55 5.42 -7.85 15.01
N ILE A 56 5.03 -6.77 15.69
CA ILE A 56 5.81 -6.18 16.78
C ILE A 56 5.12 -6.67 18.05
N ASP A 57 5.90 -7.22 18.99
CA ASP A 57 5.40 -7.79 20.25
C ASP A 57 4.33 -8.89 20.03
N ASP A 58 4.50 -9.73 19.00
CA ASP A 58 3.54 -10.79 18.59
C ASP A 58 2.10 -10.31 18.36
N ASN A 59 1.92 -9.01 18.08
CA ASN A 59 0.61 -8.41 17.91
C ASN A 59 0.23 -8.19 16.44
N VAL A 60 -0.80 -8.91 15.98
CA VAL A 60 -1.32 -8.81 14.61
C VAL A 60 -1.83 -7.40 14.26
N VAL A 61 -2.30 -6.63 15.25
CA VAL A 61 -2.75 -5.24 15.03
C VAL A 61 -1.63 -4.36 14.49
N THR A 62 -0.37 -4.63 14.84
CA THR A 62 0.76 -3.84 14.34
C THR A 62 1.00 -4.06 12.86
N MET A 63 0.77 -5.28 12.35
CA MET A 63 0.83 -5.57 10.92
C MET A 63 -0.28 -4.84 10.14
N HIS A 64 -1.50 -4.81 10.68
CA HIS A 64 -2.59 -4.00 10.10
C HIS A 64 -2.22 -2.52 10.04
N ARG A 65 -1.58 -1.98 11.08
CA ARG A 65 -1.08 -0.60 11.09
C ARG A 65 0.01 -0.36 10.06
N GLN A 66 0.97 -1.28 9.90
CA GLN A 66 2.01 -1.20 8.87
C GLN A 66 1.38 -1.10 7.48
N ILE A 67 0.38 -1.95 7.19
CA ILE A 67 -0.31 -1.99 5.90
C ILE A 67 -1.19 -0.75 5.69
N GLY A 68 -1.95 -0.33 6.69
CA GLY A 68 -2.85 0.83 6.59
C GLY A 68 -2.10 2.16 6.42
N ASN A 69 -0.92 2.29 7.02
CA ASN A 69 -0.07 3.48 6.87
C ASN A 69 0.83 3.45 5.64
N ALA A 70 0.98 2.30 4.98
CA ALA A 70 1.81 2.19 3.80
C ALA A 70 1.20 2.93 2.60
N VAL A 71 2.07 3.44 1.74
CA VAL A 71 1.68 3.94 0.41
C VAL A 71 1.40 2.74 -0.50
N PRO A 72 0.30 2.71 -1.26
CA PRO A 72 0.04 1.64 -2.21
C PRO A 72 1.20 1.45 -3.20
N ILE A 73 1.67 0.22 -3.38
CA ILE A 73 2.83 -0.10 -4.23
C ILE A 73 2.67 0.40 -5.68
N PRO A 74 1.50 0.26 -6.35
CA PRO A 74 1.32 0.75 -7.71
C PRO A 74 1.52 2.28 -7.82
N VAL A 75 1.08 3.03 -6.80
CA VAL A 75 1.23 4.49 -6.74
C VAL A 75 2.69 4.87 -6.55
N ALA A 76 3.37 4.26 -5.59
CA ALA A 76 4.80 4.49 -5.36
C ALA A 76 5.64 4.17 -6.62
N ARG A 77 5.29 3.08 -7.33
CA ARG A 77 5.95 2.70 -8.59
C ARG A 77 5.75 3.73 -9.70
N ALA A 78 4.54 4.28 -9.83
CA ALA A 78 4.25 5.31 -10.82
C ALA A 78 5.06 6.59 -10.54
N LEU A 79 5.05 7.06 -9.28
CA LEU A 79 5.83 8.23 -8.86
C LEU A 79 7.34 8.02 -9.06
N GLY A 80 7.85 6.83 -8.74
CA GLY A 80 9.27 6.50 -8.92
C GLY A 80 9.72 6.53 -10.38
N ARG A 81 8.84 6.17 -11.33
CA ARG A 81 9.14 6.27 -12.77
C ARG A 81 9.30 7.71 -13.22
N GLU A 82 8.35 8.57 -12.86
CA GLU A 82 8.41 10.00 -13.21
C GLU A 82 9.65 10.68 -12.61
N LEU A 83 9.96 10.37 -11.34
CA LEU A 83 11.15 10.90 -10.68
C LEU A 83 12.44 10.47 -11.38
N ARG A 84 12.56 9.18 -11.75
CA ARG A 84 13.71 8.66 -12.49
C ARG A 84 13.89 9.40 -13.81
N ASP A 85 12.81 9.60 -14.56
CA ASP A 85 12.88 10.20 -15.89
C ASP A 85 13.26 11.69 -15.80
N ALA A 86 12.75 12.41 -14.79
CA ALA A 86 13.16 13.78 -14.50
C ALA A 86 14.66 13.88 -14.14
N LEU A 87 15.15 12.97 -13.28
CA LEU A 87 16.57 12.92 -12.91
C LEU A 87 17.46 12.57 -14.11
N TYR A 88 17.02 11.65 -14.97
CA TYR A 88 17.75 11.27 -16.18
C TYR A 88 17.87 12.43 -17.17
N LYS A 89 16.78 13.17 -17.41
CA LYS A 89 16.82 14.40 -18.23
C LYS A 89 17.80 15.43 -17.67
N LYS A 90 17.77 15.65 -16.35
CA LYS A 90 18.70 16.57 -15.67
C LYS A 90 20.15 16.12 -15.81
N TRP A 91 20.41 14.82 -15.73
CA TRP A 91 21.74 14.25 -15.91
C TRP A 91 22.26 14.44 -17.35
N LEU A 92 21.42 14.19 -18.36
CA LEU A 92 21.77 14.39 -19.77
C LEU A 92 22.14 15.85 -20.06
N ALA A 93 21.35 16.82 -19.57
CA ALA A 93 21.64 18.24 -19.75
C ALA A 93 23.02 18.62 -19.20
N ARG A 94 23.31 18.22 -17.94
CA ARG A 94 24.62 18.46 -17.31
C ARG A 94 25.79 17.81 -18.05
N ARG A 95 25.55 16.65 -18.68
CA ARG A 95 26.59 15.92 -19.41
C ARG A 95 26.91 16.57 -20.75
N ALA A 96 25.92 17.20 -21.39
CA ALA A 96 26.13 17.98 -22.61
C ALA A 96 26.94 19.26 -22.34
N GLU A 97 26.84 19.81 -21.12
CA GLU A 97 27.60 20.98 -20.67
C GLU A 97 29.01 20.63 -20.16
N ALA A 98 29.33 19.34 -20.00
CA ALA A 98 30.61 18.91 -19.46
C ALA A 98 31.72 19.04 -20.51
N ILE A 99 32.78 19.80 -20.18
CA ILE A 99 33.97 19.95 -21.01
C ILE A 99 34.76 18.62 -20.96
N VAL A 100 34.94 17.98 -22.11
CA VAL A 100 35.80 16.81 -22.26
C VAL A 100 37.24 17.30 -22.26
N ILE A 101 38.02 16.86 -21.27
CA ILE A 101 39.47 17.08 -21.22
C ILE A 101 40.10 15.77 -21.69
N ASP A 102 40.71 15.77 -22.88
CA ASP A 102 41.54 14.68 -23.42
C ASP A 102 42.92 14.64 -22.74
#